data_AF-A0A1I7GG92-F1
#
_entry.id   AF-A0A1I7GG92-F1
#
_cell.length_a   1.000
_cell.length_b   1.000
_cell.length_c   1.000
_cell.angle_alpha   90.00
_cell.angle_beta   90.00
_cell.angle_gamma   90.00
#
_symmetry.space_group_name_H-M   'P 1'
#
loop_
_entity.id
_entity.type
_entity.pdbx_description
1 polymer ?
#
loop_
_entity_poly.entity_id
_entity_poly.type
_entity_poly.pdbx_seq_one_letter_code
_entity_poly.pdbx_strand_id
1 'polypeptide(L)'
;MKNLGMKAVSALLSAAVFMGVSFSGVATVDAYAVDDPYTAFSKATTVYNGVDYKAEYNPLYYYLNYADLRNAFGANPDKLVEHWVIFGKKEGRVANKLIGDSTEFVVPTGEKDVIVIPKTKHDNGGMTYDQEIQARNIAKQIAEAIENAADAGNTSASSGSSGSSKSKSSKKKTIKDVEKVAYAAGIVKAYCDLGTYTTKGKMYRTAYGVFIGGEYSCAGATRALGLILDYLGISWVHKNINSWEDQWCQVIVDGKEGYGDGITATAGYGKHPNEGGDAKDVVSYSKIRYKFEVATEKPKKEK
;
A
#
# COMPACT_ATOMS: atom_id res chain seq x y z
N MET A 1 43.97 77.40 26.57
CA MET A 1 42.61 77.43 27.17
C MET A 1 41.84 76.28 26.52
N LYS A 2 41.41 75.18 27.16
CA LYS A 2 41.12 74.81 28.55
C LYS A 2 41.80 73.48 28.93
N ASN A 3 41.94 73.31 30.23
CA ASN A 3 42.70 72.30 30.97
C ASN A 3 41.85 71.06 31.35
N LEU A 4 42.57 69.98 31.69
CA LEU A 4 42.29 68.87 32.65
C LEU A 4 41.06 67.95 32.45
N GLY A 5 41.14 66.64 32.73
CA GLY A 5 42.15 65.91 33.50
C GLY A 5 42.09 64.37 33.43
N MET A 6 43.17 63.80 33.99
CA MET A 6 43.50 62.41 34.29
C MET A 6 42.35 61.51 34.78
N LYS A 7 42.44 60.20 34.47
CA LYS A 7 42.91 59.16 35.42
C LYS A 7 43.15 57.81 34.73
N ALA A 8 44.27 57.19 35.11
CA ALA A 8 44.72 55.85 34.74
C ALA A 8 43.92 54.76 35.47
N VAL A 9 44.06 53.49 35.03
CA VAL A 9 44.59 52.35 35.82
C VAL A 9 44.33 51.01 35.10
N SER A 10 45.44 50.32 34.83
CA SER A 10 45.73 48.87 34.92
C SER A 10 44.86 47.80 34.25
N ALA A 11 45.54 47.10 33.32
CA ALA A 11 45.69 45.65 33.13
C ALA A 11 44.77 44.67 33.87
N LEU A 12 44.33 43.63 33.15
CA LEU A 12 44.46 42.23 33.57
C LEU A 12 44.24 41.27 32.37
N LEU A 13 45.30 40.52 32.05
CA LEU A 13 45.27 39.28 31.27
C LEU A 13 44.60 38.22 32.15
N SER A 14 43.57 37.52 31.65
CA SER A 14 43.10 36.30 32.29
C SER A 14 42.72 35.24 31.26
N ALA A 15 43.46 34.14 31.33
CA ALA A 15 43.25 32.91 30.60
C ALA A 15 41.89 32.29 31.00
N ALA A 16 41.05 31.99 30.02
CA ALA A 16 39.84 31.22 30.24
C ALA A 16 40.18 29.72 30.26
N VAL A 17 40.10 29.15 31.46
CA VAL A 17 40.09 27.71 31.73
C VAL A 17 38.81 27.13 31.10
N PHE A 18 38.97 26.31 30.06
CA PHE A 18 37.88 25.49 29.54
C PHE A 18 37.68 24.29 30.48
N MET A 19 36.73 24.43 31.41
CA MET A 19 36.30 23.33 32.28
C MET A 19 35.32 22.46 31.48
N GLY A 20 35.74 21.23 31.20
CA GLY A 20 34.93 20.24 30.48
C GLY A 20 33.67 19.88 31.26
N VAL A 21 32.52 20.12 30.64
CA VAL A 21 31.25 19.52 31.04
C VAL A 21 31.06 18.30 30.16
N SER A 22 31.23 17.11 30.77
CA SER A 22 30.93 15.83 30.13
C SER A 22 29.42 15.75 29.88
N PHE A 23 29.01 15.85 28.62
CA PHE A 23 27.64 15.55 28.22
C PHE A 23 27.51 14.04 28.02
N SER A 24 26.90 13.39 29.01
CA SER A 24 26.54 11.97 28.95
C SER A 24 25.43 11.75 27.92
N GLY A 25 25.63 10.73 27.07
CA GLY A 25 24.57 10.03 26.35
C GLY A 25 23.88 10.81 25.23
N VAL A 26 24.50 10.83 24.04
CA VAL A 26 23.69 10.88 22.81
C VAL A 26 22.93 9.56 22.76
N ALA A 27 21.65 9.59 23.12
CA ALA A 27 20.72 8.56 22.70
C ALA A 27 20.69 8.62 21.16
N THR A 28 21.34 7.66 20.53
CA THR A 28 21.19 7.42 19.10
C THR A 28 19.73 7.03 18.89
N VAL A 29 18.92 8.02 18.49
CA VAL A 29 17.68 7.74 17.79
C VAL A 29 18.09 7.16 16.45
N ASP A 30 18.33 5.86 16.44
CA ASP A 30 18.42 5.10 15.21
C ASP A 30 17.07 5.27 14.51
N ALA A 31 17.03 6.18 13.54
CA ALA A 31 15.97 6.27 12.56
C ALA A 31 16.06 5.02 11.68
N TYR A 32 15.59 3.90 12.21
CA TYR A 32 15.41 2.67 11.45
C TYR A 32 14.44 2.96 10.31
N ALA A 33 14.89 2.66 9.09
CA ALA A 33 14.07 2.69 7.88
C ALA A 33 12.74 1.99 8.17
N VAL A 34 11.64 2.65 7.81
CA VAL A 34 10.28 2.31 8.24
C VAL A 34 9.91 0.92 7.74
N ASP A 35 10.07 -0.07 8.61
CA ASP A 35 9.44 -1.38 8.48
C ASP A 35 7.93 -1.15 8.40
N ASP A 36 7.28 -1.75 7.40
CA ASP A 36 5.84 -1.83 7.27
C ASP A 36 5.18 -2.12 8.65
N PRO A 37 4.13 -1.42 9.12
CA PRO A 37 3.50 -1.59 10.43
C PRO A 37 3.28 -3.04 10.84
N TYR A 38 2.97 -3.93 9.91
CA TYR A 38 2.93 -5.37 10.17
C TYR A 38 4.28 -5.91 10.69
N THR A 39 5.38 -5.50 10.07
CA THR A 39 6.76 -5.82 10.45
C THR A 39 7.17 -5.09 11.74
N ALA A 40 6.87 -3.80 11.88
CA ALA A 40 7.20 -3.03 13.09
C ALA A 40 6.49 -3.58 14.33
N PHE A 41 5.19 -3.91 14.23
CA PHE A 41 4.43 -4.52 15.31
C PHE A 41 4.70 -6.02 15.49
N SER A 42 5.12 -6.75 14.46
CA SER A 42 5.56 -8.15 14.62
C SER A 42 6.85 -8.27 15.44
N LYS A 43 7.66 -7.21 15.47
CA LYS A 43 8.91 -7.11 16.25
C LYS A 43 8.74 -6.32 17.56
N ALA A 44 7.55 -5.77 17.81
CA ALA A 44 7.28 -4.95 18.97
C ALA A 44 7.30 -5.76 20.28
N THR A 45 7.64 -5.07 21.38
CA THR A 45 7.73 -5.69 22.69
C THR A 45 6.38 -6.26 23.15
N THR A 46 6.43 -7.44 23.76
CA THR A 46 5.33 -8.03 24.53
C THR A 46 5.57 -7.92 26.03
N VAL A 47 6.68 -7.26 26.42
CA VAL A 47 7.12 -7.14 27.81
C VAL A 47 6.70 -5.80 28.38
N TYR A 48 6.07 -5.84 29.55
CA TYR A 48 5.74 -4.64 30.33
C TYR A 48 6.04 -4.90 31.81
N ASN A 49 6.73 -3.97 32.47
CA ASN A 49 7.20 -4.10 33.86
C ASN A 49 7.90 -5.44 34.17
N GLY A 50 8.70 -5.95 33.23
CA GLY A 50 9.46 -7.20 33.38
C GLY A 50 8.67 -8.49 33.20
N VAL A 51 7.37 -8.41 32.87
CA VAL A 51 6.53 -9.58 32.57
C VAL A 51 6.30 -9.68 31.06
N ASP A 52 6.52 -10.85 30.48
CA ASP A 52 6.26 -11.14 29.06
C ASP A 52 4.82 -11.65 28.85
N TYR A 53 4.05 -10.94 28.04
CA TYR A 53 2.65 -11.24 27.74
C TYR A 53 2.44 -11.95 26.40
N LYS A 54 3.49 -12.43 25.74
CA LYS A 54 3.44 -13.02 24.38
C LYS A 54 2.35 -14.08 24.15
N ALA A 55 1.95 -14.83 25.18
CA ALA A 55 0.89 -15.85 25.06
C ALA A 55 -0.54 -15.25 24.95
N GLU A 56 -0.75 -14.04 25.46
CA GLU A 56 -2.05 -13.37 25.56
C GLU A 56 -2.12 -12.07 24.75
N TYR A 57 -0.98 -11.60 24.27
CA TYR A 57 -0.82 -10.29 23.64
C TYR A 57 0.03 -10.38 22.38
N ASN A 58 -0.52 -9.85 21.30
CA ASN A 58 0.18 -9.57 20.07
C ASN A 58 -0.03 -8.07 19.74
N PRO A 59 1.04 -7.26 19.70
CA PRO A 59 0.92 -5.82 19.47
C PRO A 59 0.16 -5.49 18.19
N LEU A 60 0.44 -6.24 17.12
CA LEU A 60 -0.23 -6.07 15.84
C LEU A 60 -1.72 -6.38 15.98
N TYR A 61 -2.12 -7.53 16.51
CA TYR A 61 -3.54 -7.87 16.60
C TYR A 61 -4.31 -6.90 17.49
N TYR A 62 -3.72 -6.49 18.62
CA TYR A 62 -4.35 -5.54 19.52
C TYR A 62 -4.55 -4.17 18.85
N TYR A 63 -3.56 -3.72 18.10
CA TYR A 63 -3.65 -2.51 17.30
C TYR A 63 -4.73 -2.60 16.20
N LEU A 64 -4.78 -3.72 15.48
CA LEU A 64 -5.71 -3.95 14.38
C LEU A 64 -7.16 -4.07 14.88
N ASN A 65 -7.38 -4.66 16.06
CA ASN A 65 -8.73 -4.90 16.60
C ASN A 65 -9.46 -3.62 17.06
N TYR A 66 -8.75 -2.55 17.43
CA TYR A 66 -9.33 -1.45 18.20
C TYR A 66 -9.01 -0.05 17.64
N ALA A 67 -10.01 0.58 17.00
CA ALA A 67 -9.88 1.89 16.38
C ALA A 67 -9.58 3.02 17.37
N ASP A 68 -10.14 2.95 18.56
CA ASP A 68 -9.89 3.91 19.65
C ASP A 68 -8.42 3.91 20.07
N LEU A 69 -7.77 2.74 20.13
CA LEU A 69 -6.34 2.66 20.45
C LEU A 69 -5.47 3.22 19.33
N ARG A 70 -5.86 2.97 18.07
CA ARG A 70 -5.18 3.57 16.91
C ARG A 70 -5.26 5.10 16.96
N ASN A 71 -6.45 5.63 17.24
CA ASN A 71 -6.67 7.07 17.34
C ASN A 71 -5.94 7.71 18.52
N ALA A 72 -5.86 7.01 19.65
CA ALA A 72 -5.25 7.54 20.87
C ALA A 72 -3.71 7.47 20.84
N PHE A 73 -3.14 6.40 20.29
CA PHE A 73 -1.71 6.10 20.43
C PHE A 73 -0.93 6.13 19.12
N GLY A 74 -1.61 6.11 17.97
CA GLY A 74 -0.96 5.88 16.69
C GLY A 74 -0.15 4.58 16.70
N ALA A 75 0.87 4.49 15.86
CA ALA A 75 1.70 3.29 15.75
C ALA A 75 2.71 3.11 16.91
N ASN A 76 2.27 3.16 18.17
CA ASN A 76 3.13 3.13 19.36
C ASN A 76 2.97 1.80 20.16
N PRO A 77 3.90 0.83 19.99
CA PRO A 77 3.81 -0.46 20.66
C PRO A 77 3.94 -0.40 22.19
N ASP A 78 4.75 0.51 22.72
CA ASP A 78 4.93 0.65 24.17
C ASP A 78 3.62 1.10 24.85
N LYS A 79 2.89 2.02 24.19
CA LYS A 79 1.57 2.45 24.65
C LYS A 79 0.51 1.36 24.53
N LEU A 80 0.59 0.52 23.52
CA LEU A 80 -0.34 -0.60 23.35
C LEU A 80 -0.14 -1.68 24.41
N VAL A 81 1.10 -2.04 24.77
CA VAL A 81 1.36 -3.04 25.80
C VAL A 81 1.01 -2.48 27.19
N GLU A 82 1.33 -1.21 27.45
CA GLU A 82 0.89 -0.51 28.67
C GLU A 82 -0.64 -0.54 28.80
N HIS A 83 -1.36 -0.16 27.73
CA HIS A 83 -2.82 -0.14 27.73
C HIS A 83 -3.41 -1.53 27.92
N TRP A 84 -2.89 -2.54 27.21
CA TRP A 84 -3.35 -3.92 27.35
C TRP A 84 -3.27 -4.40 28.81
N VAL A 85 -2.14 -4.16 29.46
CA VAL A 85 -1.88 -4.64 30.82
C VAL A 85 -2.70 -3.88 31.86
N ILE A 86 -2.80 -2.56 31.76
CA ILE A 86 -3.47 -1.72 32.78
C ILE A 86 -5.01 -1.79 32.63
N PHE A 87 -5.51 -1.77 31.40
CA PHE A 87 -6.93 -1.63 31.07
C PHE A 87 -7.47 -2.79 30.24
N GLY A 88 -6.81 -3.13 29.13
CA GLY A 88 -7.33 -4.05 28.11
C GLY A 88 -7.75 -5.42 28.63
N LYS A 89 -6.97 -6.04 29.54
CA LYS A 89 -7.32 -7.31 30.19
C LYS A 89 -8.62 -7.20 31.00
N LYS A 90 -8.81 -6.09 31.72
CA LYS A 90 -10.00 -5.84 32.55
C LYS A 90 -11.23 -5.49 31.70
N GLU A 91 -11.01 -4.83 30.59
CA GLU A 91 -12.06 -4.50 29.60
C GLU A 91 -12.52 -5.73 28.80
N GLY A 92 -11.84 -6.88 28.92
CA GLY A 92 -12.17 -8.09 28.17
C GLY A 92 -11.81 -8.00 26.68
N ARG A 93 -10.84 -7.13 26.33
CA ARG A 93 -10.38 -7.01 24.94
C ARG A 93 -9.63 -8.26 24.48
N VAL A 94 -9.61 -8.51 23.18
CA VAL A 94 -8.88 -9.63 22.56
C VAL A 94 -7.61 -9.07 21.93
N ALA A 95 -6.45 -9.50 22.42
CA ALA A 95 -5.15 -9.03 21.96
C ALA A 95 -4.27 -10.12 21.31
N ASN A 96 -4.64 -11.39 21.42
CA ASN A 96 -3.84 -12.53 20.94
C ASN A 96 -4.28 -13.09 19.57
N LYS A 97 -5.38 -12.58 19.01
CA LYS A 97 -5.86 -12.93 17.68
C LYS A 97 -6.59 -11.75 17.07
N LEU A 98 -6.70 -11.75 15.75
CA LEU A 98 -7.63 -10.87 15.06
C LEU A 98 -9.06 -11.25 15.41
N ILE A 99 -9.87 -10.25 15.75
CA ILE A 99 -11.31 -10.42 15.90
C ILE A 99 -11.92 -10.26 14.51
N GLY A 100 -12.67 -11.28 14.06
CA GLY A 100 -13.36 -11.25 12.77
C GLY A 100 -14.56 -10.30 12.77
N ASP A 101 -14.79 -9.73 11.58
CA ASP A 101 -15.78 -8.71 11.18
C ASP A 101 -15.57 -7.27 11.66
N SER A 102 -14.32 -6.82 11.80
CA SER A 102 -14.06 -5.39 11.59
C SER A 102 -14.51 -5.03 10.18
N THR A 103 -15.41 -4.06 10.03
CA THR A 103 -15.80 -3.45 8.75
C THR A 103 -14.66 -2.63 8.16
N GLU A 104 -13.41 -2.90 8.53
CA GLU A 104 -12.24 -2.06 8.36
C GLU A 104 -10.99 -2.94 8.25
N PHE A 105 -10.17 -2.68 7.25
CA PHE A 105 -8.76 -3.03 7.20
C PHE A 105 -7.96 -1.93 7.87
N VAL A 106 -6.92 -2.28 8.60
CA VAL A 106 -5.93 -1.30 9.07
C VAL A 106 -4.67 -1.60 8.31
N VAL A 107 -4.27 -0.68 7.45
CA VAL A 107 -3.13 -0.87 6.56
C VAL A 107 -2.10 0.23 6.71
N PRO A 108 -0.81 -0.11 6.61
CA PRO A 108 0.28 0.81 6.36
C PRO A 108 0.00 1.78 5.22
N THR A 109 0.38 3.05 5.38
CA THR A 109 0.40 4.00 4.25
C THR A 109 1.65 3.84 3.37
N GLY A 110 2.64 3.06 3.82
CA GLY A 110 4.00 3.04 3.27
C GLY A 110 4.98 3.98 3.98
N GLU A 111 4.51 4.76 4.97
CA GLU A 111 5.31 5.57 5.90
C GLU A 111 5.13 5.08 7.35
N LYS A 112 5.47 5.90 8.37
CA LYS A 112 5.40 5.50 9.81
C LYS A 112 3.97 5.36 10.35
N ASP A 113 2.96 5.64 9.52
CA ASP A 113 1.56 5.72 9.90
C ASP A 113 0.76 4.55 9.34
N VAL A 114 -0.44 4.36 9.90
CA VAL A 114 -1.45 3.45 9.35
C VAL A 114 -2.70 4.24 9.03
N ILE A 115 -3.49 3.68 8.12
CA ILE A 115 -4.85 4.12 7.86
C ILE A 115 -5.83 2.99 8.12
N VAL A 116 -7.08 3.39 8.34
CA VAL A 116 -8.21 2.48 8.47
C VAL A 116 -9.02 2.58 7.17
N ILE A 117 -8.95 1.53 6.34
CA ILE A 117 -9.74 1.41 5.12
C ILE A 117 -11.01 0.63 5.46
N PRO A 118 -12.21 1.22 5.38
CA PRO A 118 -13.42 0.44 5.59
C PRO A 118 -13.52 -0.68 4.54
N LYS A 119 -13.89 -1.90 4.94
CA LYS A 119 -14.44 -2.96 4.09
C LYS A 119 -15.79 -2.51 3.53
N THR A 120 -15.77 -1.44 2.76
CA THR A 120 -16.93 -0.93 2.06
C THR A 120 -17.19 -1.87 0.90
N LYS A 121 -18.40 -2.46 0.88
CA LYS A 121 -18.87 -3.18 -0.30
C LYS A 121 -18.98 -2.18 -1.44
N HIS A 122 -18.13 -2.34 -2.44
CA HIS A 122 -18.41 -1.84 -3.78
C HIS A 122 -19.78 -2.38 -4.25
N ASP A 123 -20.54 -1.59 -4.99
CA ASP A 123 -21.77 -2.06 -5.64
C ASP A 123 -21.50 -2.47 -7.09
N ASN A 124 -22.49 -3.08 -7.74
CA ASN A 124 -22.40 -3.53 -9.12
C ASN A 124 -22.83 -2.47 -10.16
N GLY A 125 -23.15 -1.25 -9.72
CA GLY A 125 -23.57 -0.14 -10.58
C GLY A 125 -24.97 -0.28 -11.16
N GLY A 126 -25.78 -1.23 -10.64
CA GLY A 126 -27.11 -1.52 -11.15
C GLY A 126 -27.15 -2.55 -12.29
N MET A 127 -26.10 -3.36 -12.45
CA MET A 127 -26.12 -4.50 -13.38
C MET A 127 -27.23 -5.49 -13.00
N THR A 128 -27.88 -6.05 -14.01
CA THR A 128 -28.71 -7.25 -13.82
C THR A 128 -27.81 -8.45 -13.47
N TYR A 129 -28.41 -9.53 -12.99
CA TYR A 129 -27.68 -10.77 -12.73
C TYR A 129 -26.92 -11.29 -13.96
N ASP A 130 -27.55 -11.28 -15.14
CA ASP A 130 -26.90 -11.75 -16.37
C ASP A 130 -25.76 -10.84 -16.83
N GLN A 131 -25.89 -9.53 -16.64
CA GLN A 131 -24.82 -8.57 -16.91
C GLN A 131 -23.64 -8.77 -15.96
N GLU A 132 -23.93 -9.00 -14.68
CA GLU A 132 -22.93 -9.28 -13.65
C GLU A 132 -22.11 -10.53 -14.01
N ILE A 133 -22.78 -11.64 -14.35
CA ILE A 133 -22.13 -12.90 -14.73
C ILE A 133 -21.22 -12.70 -15.95
N GLN A 134 -21.70 -12.00 -16.98
CA GLN A 134 -20.90 -11.74 -18.18
C GLN A 134 -19.67 -10.86 -17.89
N ALA A 135 -19.85 -9.77 -17.13
CA ALA A 135 -18.75 -8.90 -16.75
C ALA A 135 -17.71 -9.63 -15.89
N ARG A 136 -18.16 -10.47 -14.94
CA ARG A 136 -17.30 -11.29 -14.09
C ARG A 136 -16.54 -12.35 -14.87
N ASN A 137 -17.15 -12.97 -15.88
CA ASN A 137 -16.46 -13.95 -16.73
C ASN A 137 -15.28 -13.32 -17.50
N ILE A 138 -15.44 -12.09 -17.99
CA ILE A 138 -14.35 -11.34 -18.64
C ILE A 138 -13.29 -10.96 -17.62
N ALA A 139 -13.69 -10.39 -16.48
CA ALA A 139 -12.77 -10.02 -15.42
C ALA A 139 -11.92 -11.21 -14.91
N LYS A 140 -12.55 -12.38 -14.76
CA LYS A 140 -11.88 -13.63 -14.40
C LYS A 140 -10.82 -14.03 -15.43
N GLN A 141 -11.17 -14.04 -16.72
CA GLN A 141 -10.21 -14.36 -17.79
C GLN A 141 -9.00 -13.40 -17.79
N ILE A 142 -9.26 -12.11 -17.56
CA ILE A 142 -8.20 -11.12 -17.44
C ILE A 142 -7.30 -11.42 -16.24
N ALA A 143 -7.87 -11.67 -15.06
CA ALA A 143 -7.11 -11.99 -13.86
C ALA A 143 -6.28 -13.27 -14.00
N GLU A 144 -6.86 -14.34 -14.57
CA GLU A 144 -6.16 -15.59 -14.87
C GLU A 144 -4.99 -15.36 -15.84
N ALA A 145 -5.18 -14.54 -16.88
CA ALA A 145 -4.10 -14.19 -17.80
C ALA A 145 -2.96 -13.42 -17.11
N ILE A 146 -3.28 -12.51 -16.17
CA ILE A 146 -2.30 -11.76 -15.38
C ILE A 146 -1.49 -12.70 -14.48
N GLU A 147 -2.15 -13.61 -13.76
CA GLU A 147 -1.47 -14.58 -12.89
C GLU A 147 -0.60 -15.54 -13.70
N ASN A 148 -1.12 -16.08 -14.80
CA ASN A 148 -0.37 -16.97 -15.68
C ASN A 148 0.88 -16.28 -16.27
N ALA A 149 0.76 -15.00 -16.65
CA ALA A 149 1.89 -14.22 -17.14
C ALA A 149 2.93 -13.96 -16.03
N ALA A 150 2.47 -13.70 -14.80
CA ALA A 150 3.34 -13.52 -13.65
C ALA A 150 4.12 -14.80 -13.30
N ASP A 151 3.50 -15.96 -13.46
CA ASP A 151 4.13 -17.27 -13.23
C ASP A 151 5.06 -17.70 -14.38
N ALA A 152 4.68 -17.44 -15.64
CA ALA A 152 5.49 -17.80 -16.82
C ALA A 152 6.81 -17.01 -16.90
N GLY A 153 6.83 -15.76 -16.42
CA GLY A 153 8.06 -15.00 -16.24
C GLY A 153 9.08 -15.65 -15.28
N ASN A 154 8.64 -16.62 -14.47
CA ASN A 154 9.44 -17.35 -13.49
C ASN A 154 10.01 -18.68 -14.02
N THR A 155 9.42 -19.27 -15.06
CA THR A 155 9.80 -20.58 -15.61
C THR A 155 10.74 -20.50 -16.82
N SER A 156 10.87 -19.33 -17.46
CA SER A 156 11.77 -19.14 -18.62
C SER A 156 13.28 -19.14 -18.29
N ALA A 157 13.67 -19.28 -17.01
CA ALA A 157 15.07 -19.41 -16.59
C ALA A 157 15.55 -20.87 -16.40
N SER A 158 14.69 -21.88 -16.64
CA SER A 158 15.00 -23.30 -16.34
C SER A 158 14.81 -24.24 -17.55
N SER A 159 15.27 -23.85 -18.73
CA SER A 159 15.47 -24.77 -19.86
C SER A 159 16.89 -24.67 -20.40
N GLY A 160 17.86 -25.10 -19.59
CA GLY A 160 19.27 -25.18 -19.96
C GLY A 160 19.99 -26.33 -19.25
N SER A 161 19.92 -27.51 -19.86
CA SER A 161 20.86 -28.64 -19.78
C SER A 161 21.25 -29.24 -18.42
N SER A 162 21.12 -30.57 -18.33
CA SER A 162 21.79 -31.43 -17.36
C SER A 162 23.30 -31.10 -17.28
N GLY A 163 23.76 -30.78 -16.08
CA GLY A 163 25.19 -30.56 -15.80
C GLY A 163 25.41 -30.23 -14.33
N SER A 164 25.95 -31.20 -13.58
CA SER A 164 26.33 -31.05 -12.18
C SER A 164 27.32 -29.89 -11.98
N SER A 165 26.90 -28.81 -11.33
CA SER A 165 27.79 -27.94 -10.53
C SER A 165 26.99 -26.90 -9.73
N LYS A 166 27.32 -26.81 -8.43
CA LYS A 166 27.09 -25.70 -7.47
C LYS A 166 26.35 -24.47 -8.03
N SER A 167 25.04 -24.36 -7.82
CA SER A 167 24.28 -23.16 -8.23
C SER A 167 24.23 -22.10 -7.13
N LYS A 168 24.79 -20.92 -7.44
CA LYS A 168 24.47 -19.66 -6.76
C LYS A 168 22.95 -19.42 -6.85
N SER A 169 22.33 -19.05 -5.74
CA SER A 169 20.92 -18.64 -5.64
C SER A 169 20.59 -17.52 -6.63
N SER A 170 19.86 -17.84 -7.71
CA SER A 170 19.27 -16.86 -8.62
C SER A 170 17.94 -16.38 -8.04
N LYS A 171 17.82 -15.07 -7.83
CA LYS A 171 16.68 -14.40 -7.19
C LYS A 171 15.40 -14.61 -8.02
N LYS A 172 14.42 -15.35 -7.47
CA LYS A 172 13.04 -15.50 -7.98
C LYS A 172 12.46 -14.12 -8.28
N LYS A 173 12.04 -13.84 -9.52
CA LYS A 173 11.48 -12.54 -9.90
C LYS A 173 9.97 -12.57 -9.65
N THR A 174 9.58 -12.29 -8.41
CA THR A 174 8.17 -12.16 -8.02
C THR A 174 7.61 -10.83 -8.55
N ILE A 175 6.53 -10.89 -9.34
CA ILE A 175 5.76 -9.69 -9.72
C ILE A 175 5.00 -9.19 -8.50
N LYS A 176 5.06 -7.87 -8.25
CA LYS A 176 4.38 -7.25 -7.11
C LYS A 176 2.88 -7.05 -7.36
N ASP A 177 2.08 -7.01 -6.30
CA ASP A 177 0.64 -6.80 -6.41
C ASP A 177 0.33 -5.46 -7.09
N VAL A 178 1.05 -4.38 -6.74
CA VAL A 178 0.86 -3.07 -7.38
C VAL A 178 1.10 -3.11 -8.90
N GLU A 179 1.98 -4.00 -9.37
CA GLU A 179 2.27 -4.16 -10.80
C GLU A 179 1.16 -4.93 -11.50
N LYS A 180 0.54 -5.91 -10.84
CA LYS A 180 -0.67 -6.59 -11.32
C LYS A 180 -1.84 -5.61 -11.42
N VAL A 181 -2.03 -4.74 -10.42
CA VAL A 181 -3.05 -3.68 -10.44
C VAL A 181 -2.80 -2.72 -11.60
N ALA A 182 -1.56 -2.24 -11.78
CA ALA A 182 -1.22 -1.36 -12.90
C ALA A 182 -1.48 -2.03 -14.26
N TYR A 183 -1.23 -3.34 -14.37
CA TYR A 183 -1.49 -4.09 -15.59
C TYR A 183 -2.99 -4.22 -15.88
N ALA A 184 -3.77 -4.61 -14.86
CA ALA A 184 -5.23 -4.67 -14.93
C ALA A 184 -5.84 -3.31 -15.28
N ALA A 185 -5.35 -2.22 -14.67
CA ALA A 185 -5.78 -0.86 -14.96
C ALA A 185 -5.53 -0.49 -16.44
N GLY A 186 -4.40 -0.90 -17.02
CA GLY A 186 -4.14 -0.71 -18.45
C GLY A 186 -5.07 -1.49 -19.37
N ILE A 187 -5.47 -2.71 -18.99
CA ILE A 187 -6.46 -3.49 -19.73
C ILE A 187 -7.83 -2.80 -19.68
N VAL A 188 -8.27 -2.36 -18.50
CA VAL A 188 -9.53 -1.60 -18.36
C VAL A 188 -9.49 -0.33 -19.21
N LYS A 189 -8.37 0.39 -19.21
CA LYS A 189 -8.18 1.57 -20.06
C LYS A 189 -8.35 1.23 -21.55
N ALA A 190 -7.84 0.09 -22.00
CA ALA A 190 -8.02 -0.34 -23.38
C ALA A 190 -9.50 -0.58 -23.73
N TYR A 191 -10.29 -1.18 -22.83
CA TYR A 191 -11.75 -1.30 -23.01
C TYR A 191 -12.42 0.08 -23.04
N CYS A 192 -12.04 0.98 -22.14
CA CYS A 192 -12.52 2.36 -22.13
C CYS A 192 -12.20 3.09 -23.44
N ASP A 193 -11.02 2.90 -24.01
CA ASP A 193 -10.61 3.53 -25.27
C ASP A 193 -11.36 3.02 -26.50
N LEU A 194 -11.92 1.81 -26.42
CA LEU A 194 -12.83 1.26 -27.43
C LEU A 194 -14.27 1.72 -27.24
N GLY A 195 -14.62 2.23 -26.06
CA GLY A 195 -15.96 2.68 -25.69
C GLY A 195 -16.14 4.20 -25.78
N THR A 196 -17.36 4.64 -25.49
CA THR A 196 -17.71 6.06 -25.41
C THR A 196 -17.82 6.51 -23.96
N TYR A 197 -17.08 7.56 -23.58
CA TYR A 197 -17.27 8.19 -22.28
C TYR A 197 -18.62 8.91 -22.25
N THR A 198 -19.49 8.55 -21.31
CA THR A 198 -20.84 9.15 -21.19
C THR A 198 -21.35 9.09 -19.75
N THR A 199 -22.27 10.00 -19.44
CA THR A 199 -23.03 10.02 -18.18
C THR A 199 -24.54 9.92 -18.42
N LYS A 200 -24.95 9.70 -19.67
CA LYS A 200 -26.36 9.60 -20.10
C LYS A 200 -26.79 8.19 -20.48
N GLY A 201 -25.82 7.28 -20.66
CA GLY A 201 -26.05 5.88 -21.01
C GLY A 201 -26.83 5.12 -19.93
N LYS A 202 -27.22 3.87 -20.23
CA LYS A 202 -27.90 3.00 -19.26
C LYS A 202 -26.93 2.16 -18.43
N MET A 203 -25.72 1.96 -18.94
CA MET A 203 -24.71 1.02 -18.46
C MET A 203 -23.36 1.70 -18.22
N TYR A 204 -23.18 2.97 -18.55
CA TYR A 204 -21.90 3.70 -18.41
C TYR A 204 -21.23 3.58 -17.03
N ARG A 205 -22.02 3.37 -15.97
CA ARG A 205 -21.55 3.24 -14.58
C ARG A 205 -21.21 1.81 -14.18
N THR A 206 -21.36 0.83 -15.07
CA THR A 206 -21.20 -0.60 -14.77
C THR A 206 -19.96 -1.19 -15.42
N ALA A 207 -19.47 -2.29 -14.85
CA ALA A 207 -18.39 -3.07 -15.46
C ALA A 207 -18.83 -3.70 -16.79
N TYR A 208 -20.10 -4.10 -16.91
CA TYR A 208 -20.69 -4.56 -18.17
C TYR A 208 -20.63 -3.48 -19.25
N GLY A 209 -20.91 -2.21 -18.91
CA GLY A 209 -20.78 -1.08 -19.83
C GLY A 209 -19.38 -0.98 -20.42
N VAL A 210 -18.35 -1.11 -19.57
CA VAL A 210 -16.94 -1.08 -19.97
C VAL A 210 -16.57 -2.29 -20.83
N PHE A 211 -16.85 -3.52 -20.37
CA PHE A 211 -16.36 -4.72 -21.04
C PHE A 211 -17.14 -5.10 -22.29
N ILE A 212 -18.43 -4.77 -22.35
CA ILE A 212 -19.36 -5.30 -23.36
C ILE A 212 -20.21 -4.17 -23.98
N GLY A 213 -20.72 -3.24 -23.15
CA GLY A 213 -21.68 -2.24 -23.57
C GLY A 213 -21.13 -1.11 -24.43
N GLY A 214 -19.81 -0.94 -24.50
CA GLY A 214 -19.16 0.11 -25.30
C GLY A 214 -19.40 1.53 -24.77
N GLU A 215 -19.83 1.67 -23.52
CA GLU A 215 -20.01 2.96 -22.85
C GLU A 215 -19.49 2.93 -21.41
N TYR A 216 -18.87 4.01 -20.97
CA TYR A 216 -18.26 4.05 -19.64
C TYR A 216 -18.22 5.45 -19.02
N SER A 217 -17.98 5.48 -17.71
CA SER A 217 -17.49 6.64 -16.95
C SER A 217 -16.43 6.18 -15.94
N CYS A 218 -15.92 7.09 -15.11
CA CYS A 218 -15.07 6.78 -13.96
C CYS A 218 -15.67 5.69 -13.06
N ALA A 219 -16.98 5.75 -12.84
CA ALA A 219 -17.72 4.79 -12.04
C ALA A 219 -17.74 3.39 -12.67
N GLY A 220 -17.87 3.31 -14.00
CA GLY A 220 -17.82 2.05 -14.75
C GLY A 220 -16.42 1.45 -14.78
N ALA A 221 -15.41 2.28 -15.10
CA ALA A 221 -14.00 1.87 -15.14
C ALA A 221 -13.51 1.34 -13.78
N THR A 222 -13.89 2.02 -12.69
CA THR A 222 -13.56 1.60 -11.32
C THR A 222 -14.17 0.24 -10.98
N ARG A 223 -15.45 0.00 -11.33
CA ARG A 223 -16.08 -1.31 -11.12
C ARG A 223 -15.46 -2.39 -11.98
N ALA A 224 -15.12 -2.09 -13.23
CA ALA A 224 -14.45 -3.02 -14.13
C ALA A 224 -13.08 -3.45 -13.58
N LEU A 225 -12.27 -2.50 -13.12
CA LEU A 225 -11.01 -2.79 -12.44
C LEU A 225 -11.26 -3.62 -11.18
N GLY A 226 -12.19 -3.20 -10.34
CA GLY A 226 -12.57 -3.90 -9.13
C GLY A 226 -12.96 -5.37 -9.32
N LEU A 227 -13.73 -5.69 -10.37
CA LEU A 227 -14.05 -7.10 -10.69
C LEU A 227 -12.80 -7.92 -11.01
N ILE A 228 -11.80 -7.33 -11.69
CA ILE A 228 -10.52 -8.02 -11.94
C ILE A 228 -9.78 -8.23 -10.63
N LEU A 229 -9.77 -7.22 -9.74
CA LEU A 229 -9.12 -7.29 -8.43
C LEU A 229 -9.73 -8.38 -7.53
N ASP A 230 -11.05 -8.59 -7.57
CA ASP A 230 -11.72 -9.70 -6.88
C ASP A 230 -11.08 -11.05 -7.23
N TYR A 231 -10.79 -11.28 -8.52
CA TYR A 231 -10.20 -12.53 -9.00
C TYR A 231 -8.67 -12.61 -8.83
N LEU A 232 -7.99 -11.48 -8.67
CA LEU A 232 -6.58 -11.43 -8.27
C LEU A 232 -6.38 -11.60 -6.75
N GLY A 233 -7.47 -11.65 -5.97
CA GLY A 233 -7.40 -11.71 -4.51
C GLY A 233 -6.92 -10.41 -3.87
N ILE A 234 -7.03 -9.28 -4.58
CA ILE A 234 -6.58 -7.97 -4.11
C ILE A 234 -7.76 -7.25 -3.48
N SER A 235 -7.64 -6.93 -2.19
CA SER A 235 -8.69 -6.20 -1.47
C SER A 235 -8.79 -4.76 -1.97
N TRP A 236 -10.01 -4.29 -2.22
CA TRP A 236 -10.24 -2.97 -2.79
C TRP A 236 -11.53 -2.30 -2.29
N VAL A 237 -11.54 -0.98 -2.38
CA VAL A 237 -12.63 -0.07 -2.04
C VAL A 237 -12.90 0.87 -3.21
N HIS A 238 -14.17 1.08 -3.51
CA HIS A 238 -14.59 2.04 -4.52
C HIS A 238 -14.59 3.45 -3.93
N LYS A 239 -13.55 4.24 -4.23
CA LYS A 239 -13.45 5.63 -3.77
C LYS A 239 -14.42 6.51 -4.53
N ASN A 240 -15.08 7.41 -3.80
CA ASN A 240 -16.05 8.36 -4.34
C ASN A 240 -17.25 7.72 -5.04
N ILE A 241 -17.61 6.49 -4.63
CA ILE A 241 -18.72 5.75 -5.20
C ILE A 241 -20.01 6.58 -5.22
N ASN A 242 -20.71 6.58 -6.35
CA ASN A 242 -21.99 7.27 -6.55
C ASN A 242 -21.93 8.79 -6.32
N SER A 243 -20.75 9.40 -6.43
CA SER A 243 -20.56 10.85 -6.46
C SER A 243 -20.16 11.35 -7.86
N TRP A 244 -20.06 12.67 -8.03
CA TRP A 244 -19.59 13.32 -9.25
C TRP A 244 -18.07 13.50 -9.30
N GLU A 245 -17.37 13.13 -8.22
CA GLU A 245 -15.92 13.18 -8.15
C GLU A 245 -15.28 12.05 -8.99
N ASP A 246 -14.00 12.18 -9.29
CA ASP A 246 -13.22 11.10 -9.90
C ASP A 246 -13.27 9.85 -9.01
N GLN A 247 -13.37 8.67 -9.64
CA GLN A 247 -13.54 7.39 -8.97
C GLN A 247 -12.38 6.47 -9.34
N TRP A 248 -11.88 5.74 -8.34
CA TRP A 248 -10.79 4.78 -8.48
C TRP A 248 -10.90 3.68 -7.42
N CYS A 249 -10.09 2.64 -7.56
CA CYS A 249 -9.95 1.60 -6.54
C CYS A 249 -8.89 2.05 -5.53
N GLN A 250 -9.24 2.24 -4.25
CA GLN A 250 -8.26 2.18 -3.17
C GLN A 250 -8.01 0.70 -2.88
N VAL A 251 -6.76 0.26 -2.86
CA VAL A 251 -6.39 -1.16 -2.80
C VAL A 251 -5.45 -1.44 -1.64
N ILE A 252 -5.32 -2.72 -1.29
CA ILE A 252 -4.28 -3.22 -0.39
C ILE A 252 -3.34 -4.08 -1.24
N VAL A 253 -2.12 -3.61 -1.45
CA VAL A 253 -1.13 -4.22 -2.34
C VAL A 253 0.21 -4.34 -1.62
N ASP A 254 0.87 -5.50 -1.73
CA ASP A 254 2.19 -5.73 -1.11
C ASP A 254 2.22 -5.37 0.40
N GLY A 255 1.11 -5.58 1.11
CA GLY A 255 0.97 -5.30 2.55
C GLY A 255 0.61 -3.86 2.93
N LYS A 256 0.50 -2.93 1.98
CA LYS A 256 0.24 -1.50 2.25
C LYS A 256 -0.90 -0.92 1.42
N GLU A 257 -1.36 0.26 1.79
CA GLU A 257 -2.27 1.07 1.00
C GLU A 257 -1.70 1.29 -0.40
N GLY A 258 -2.58 1.20 -1.38
CA GLY A 258 -2.33 1.71 -2.72
C GLY A 258 -3.61 2.17 -3.38
N TYR A 259 -3.47 2.48 -4.67
CA TYR A 259 -4.58 2.78 -5.54
C TYR A 259 -4.42 2.10 -6.90
N GLY A 260 -5.52 1.97 -7.62
CA GLY A 260 -5.57 1.58 -9.02
C GLY A 260 -6.65 2.37 -9.75
N ASP A 261 -6.32 2.90 -10.92
CA ASP A 261 -7.20 3.72 -11.73
C ASP A 261 -7.21 3.25 -13.19
N GLY A 262 -8.35 2.67 -13.59
CA GLY A 262 -8.59 2.16 -14.93
C GLY A 262 -8.76 3.24 -16.00
N ILE A 263 -8.97 4.51 -15.64
CA ILE A 263 -9.00 5.63 -16.60
C ILE A 263 -7.58 6.11 -16.90
N THR A 264 -6.72 6.22 -15.90
CA THR A 264 -5.34 6.70 -16.13
C THR A 264 -4.37 5.58 -16.51
N ALA A 265 -4.81 4.31 -16.46
CA ALA A 265 -3.94 3.13 -16.63
C ALA A 265 -2.76 3.13 -15.64
N THR A 266 -3.04 3.53 -14.39
CA THR A 266 -2.04 3.61 -13.34
C THR A 266 -2.47 2.90 -12.07
N ALA A 267 -1.49 2.50 -11.29
CA ALA A 267 -1.63 2.12 -9.89
C ALA A 267 -0.50 2.78 -9.09
N GLY A 268 -0.50 2.65 -7.78
CA GLY A 268 0.61 3.10 -6.96
C GLY A 268 0.45 2.77 -5.50
N TYR A 269 1.48 3.06 -4.72
CA TYR A 269 1.42 2.96 -3.26
C TYR A 269 0.89 4.26 -2.65
N GLY A 270 0.22 4.14 -1.50
CA GLY A 270 -0.38 5.26 -0.78
C GLY A 270 -1.58 5.86 -1.51
N LYS A 271 -1.76 7.16 -1.33
CA LYS A 271 -2.91 7.91 -1.85
C LYS A 271 -2.89 8.04 -3.37
N HIS A 272 -4.08 8.14 -3.96
CA HIS A 272 -4.24 8.50 -5.37
C HIS A 272 -3.69 9.91 -5.64
N PRO A 273 -3.16 10.24 -6.84
CA PRO A 273 -2.69 11.58 -7.17
C PRO A 273 -3.71 12.70 -6.90
N ASN A 274 -5.00 12.43 -7.12
CA ASN A 274 -6.08 13.38 -6.81
C ASN A 274 -6.28 13.65 -5.30
N GLU A 275 -5.72 12.80 -4.42
CA GLU A 275 -5.70 12.98 -2.97
C GLU A 275 -4.30 13.39 -2.45
N GLY A 276 -3.41 13.85 -3.34
CA GLY A 276 -2.06 14.30 -2.99
C GLY A 276 -1.01 13.18 -2.90
N GLY A 277 -1.25 12.04 -3.56
CA GLY A 277 -0.27 10.97 -3.69
C GLY A 277 1.03 11.39 -4.38
N ASP A 278 2.15 10.76 -4.02
CA ASP A 278 3.46 11.08 -4.58
C ASP A 278 3.64 10.46 -5.97
N ALA A 279 4.08 11.29 -6.94
CA ALA A 279 4.34 10.87 -8.31
C ALA A 279 5.40 9.75 -8.42
N LYS A 280 6.29 9.63 -7.44
CA LYS A 280 7.32 8.56 -7.40
C LYS A 280 6.72 7.17 -7.18
N ASP A 281 5.55 7.10 -6.55
CA ASP A 281 4.87 5.85 -6.19
C ASP A 281 3.96 5.34 -7.31
N VAL A 282 3.82 6.12 -8.40
CA VAL A 282 3.02 5.80 -9.58
C VAL A 282 3.68 4.69 -10.42
N VAL A 283 2.97 3.59 -10.55
CA VAL A 283 3.24 2.48 -11.47
C VAL A 283 2.27 2.57 -12.64
N SER A 284 2.75 3.03 -13.80
CA SER A 284 1.95 3.10 -15.02
C SER A 284 2.02 1.81 -15.84
N TYR A 285 0.91 1.37 -16.42
CA TYR A 285 0.82 0.22 -17.35
C TYR A 285 1.98 0.20 -18.36
N SER A 286 2.26 1.33 -19.01
CA SER A 286 3.30 1.45 -20.03
C SER A 286 4.69 1.05 -19.54
N LYS A 287 5.01 1.26 -18.26
CA LYS A 287 6.30 0.93 -17.63
C LYS A 287 6.40 -0.51 -17.19
N ILE A 288 5.29 -1.24 -17.06
CA ILE A 288 5.29 -2.61 -16.52
C ILE A 288 4.81 -3.66 -17.51
N ARG A 289 4.19 -3.29 -18.64
CA ARG A 289 3.56 -4.24 -19.57
C ARG A 289 4.48 -5.36 -20.04
N TYR A 290 5.76 -5.06 -20.28
CA TYR A 290 6.76 -6.05 -20.71
C TYR A 290 7.04 -7.16 -19.68
N LYS A 291 6.62 -6.97 -18.42
CA LYS A 291 6.75 -7.99 -17.37
C LYS A 291 5.69 -9.09 -17.50
N PHE A 292 4.60 -8.81 -18.21
CA PHE A 292 3.46 -9.70 -18.40
C PHE A 292 3.33 -10.18 -19.86
N GLU A 293 4.11 -9.61 -20.77
CA GLU A 293 4.30 -10.19 -22.09
C GLU A 293 5.12 -11.48 -21.93
N VAL A 294 4.49 -12.63 -22.23
CA VAL A 294 5.26 -13.86 -22.48
C VAL A 294 6.17 -13.53 -23.65
N ALA A 295 7.50 -13.57 -23.46
CA ALA A 295 8.46 -13.26 -24.49
C ALA A 295 8.18 -14.12 -25.73
N THR A 296 7.48 -13.56 -26.71
CA THR A 296 7.57 -14.07 -28.07
C THR A 296 8.98 -13.74 -28.49
N GLU A 297 9.80 -14.77 -28.68
CA GLU A 297 11.18 -14.58 -29.11
C GLU A 297 11.19 -13.57 -30.26
N LYS A 298 11.92 -12.47 -30.07
CA LYS A 298 12.14 -11.50 -31.13
C LYS A 298 12.71 -12.29 -32.31
N PRO A 299 12.09 -12.30 -33.51
CA PRO A 299 12.65 -13.02 -34.63
C PRO A 299 14.08 -12.51 -34.82
N LYS A 300 15.04 -13.43 -34.75
CA LYS A 300 16.44 -13.12 -35.00
C LYS A 300 16.47 -12.46 -36.38
N LYS A 301 16.98 -11.23 -36.47
CA LYS A 301 17.31 -10.64 -37.76
C LYS A 301 18.29 -11.60 -38.43
N GLU A 302 17.85 -12.26 -39.49
CA GLU A 302 18.74 -12.95 -40.41
C GLU A 302 19.75 -11.90 -40.90
N LYS A 303 21.04 -12.22 -40.74
CA LYS A 303 22.15 -11.42 -41.26
C LYS A 303 22.41 -11.81 -42.70
#